data_AF-A0A2W6TRZ6-F1
#
_entry.id   AF-A0A2W6TRZ6-F1
#
_cell.length_a   1.000
_cell.length_b   1.000
_cell.length_c   1.000
_cell.angle_alpha   90.00
_cell.angle_beta   90.00
_cell.angle_gamma   90.00
#
_symmetry.space_group_name_H-M   'P 1'
#
loop_
_entity.id
_entity.type
_entity.pdbx_description
1 polymer ?
#
loop_
_entity_poly.entity_id
_entity_poly.type
_entity_poly.pdbx_seq_one_letter_code
_entity_poly.pdbx_strand_id
1 'polypeptide(L)'
;RDVVFVYVASYAEELAFREDLEAAGIPVIVFTRNEPGALPPHWRWARGVRLDAAGLERVVPDLAERHAYISGPPGLIADLAPALEKARSITTDAFSGY
;
A
#
# COMPACT_ATOMS: atom_id res chain seq x y z
N ARG A 1 3.20 16.27 6.46
CA ARG A 1 4.41 15.48 6.08
C ARG A 1 4.10 14.87 4.72
N ASP A 2 5.11 14.62 3.88
CA ASP A 2 4.90 13.88 2.64
C ASP A 2 4.68 12.39 2.94
N VAL A 3 3.52 11.86 2.58
CA VAL A 3 3.07 10.49 2.89
C VAL A 3 2.34 9.92 1.68
N VAL A 4 2.63 8.67 1.36
CA VAL A 4 1.89 7.86 0.40
C VAL A 4 1.39 6.61 1.09
N PHE A 5 0.13 6.25 0.89
CA PHE A 5 -0.48 5.07 1.47
C PHE A 5 -0.66 3.99 0.38
N VAL A 6 -0.05 2.82 0.57
CA VAL A 6 -0.22 1.69 -0.34
C VAL A 6 -1.25 0.74 0.26
N TYR A 7 -2.45 0.68 -0.35
CA TYR A 7 -3.56 -0.11 0.15
C TYR A 7 -3.75 -1.38 -0.68
N VAL A 8 -3.42 -2.53 -0.11
CA VAL A 8 -3.62 -3.84 -0.72
C VAL A 8 -4.86 -4.51 -0.12
N ALA A 9 -5.78 -4.93 -0.99
CA ALA A 9 -6.95 -5.74 -0.63
C ALA A 9 -7.24 -6.77 -1.74
N SER A 10 -7.96 -7.86 -1.45
CA SER A 10 -8.26 -8.86 -2.48
C SER A 10 -9.24 -8.29 -3.49
N TYR A 11 -10.27 -7.60 -3.02
CA TYR A 11 -11.31 -6.98 -3.83
C TYR A 11 -11.55 -5.52 -3.44
N ALA A 12 -12.10 -4.74 -4.36
CA ALA A 12 -12.44 -3.34 -4.16
C ALA A 12 -13.41 -3.10 -3.01
N GLU A 13 -14.40 -3.97 -2.84
CA GLU A 13 -15.37 -3.94 -1.75
C GLU A 13 -14.77 -4.17 -0.36
N GLU A 14 -13.52 -4.65 -0.26
CA GLU A 14 -12.80 -4.81 1.00
C GLU A 14 -12.02 -3.55 1.43
N LEU A 15 -12.04 -2.49 0.60
CA LEU A 15 -11.41 -1.21 0.94
C LEU A 15 -12.22 -0.50 2.03
N ALA A 16 -11.80 -0.69 3.28
CA ALA A 16 -12.36 -0.04 4.45
C ALA A 16 -11.81 1.39 4.63
N PHE A 17 -12.50 2.19 5.44
CA PHE A 17 -12.07 3.55 5.84
C PHE A 17 -11.77 4.48 4.65
N ARG A 18 -12.45 4.29 3.51
CA ARG A 18 -12.23 5.11 2.31
C ARG A 18 -12.50 6.59 2.56
N GLU A 19 -13.60 6.89 3.27
CA GLU A 19 -14.00 8.25 3.60
C GLU A 19 -12.98 8.93 4.51
N ASP A 20 -12.45 8.22 5.52
CA ASP A 20 -11.41 8.74 6.41
C ASP A 20 -10.10 9.03 5.66
N LEU A 21 -9.67 8.12 4.78
CA LEU A 21 -8.46 8.29 3.96
C LEU A 21 -8.61 9.42 2.94
N GLU A 22 -9.80 9.59 2.37
CA GLU A 22 -10.12 10.71 1.47
C GLU A 22 -10.15 12.04 2.23
N ALA A 23 -10.77 12.09 3.40
CA ALA A 23 -10.81 13.27 4.26
C ALA A 23 -9.41 13.67 4.75
N ALA A 24 -8.52 12.69 4.95
CA ALA A 24 -7.12 12.93 5.28
C ALA A 24 -6.31 13.53 4.12
N GLY A 25 -6.81 13.45 2.88
CA GLY A 25 -6.17 14.01 1.69
C GLY A 25 -4.82 13.38 1.33
N ILE A 26 -4.57 12.14 1.78
CA ILE A 26 -3.30 11.44 1.59
C ILE A 26 -3.32 10.72 0.24
N PRO A 27 -2.29 10.86 -0.62
CA PRO A 27 -2.18 10.06 -1.83
C PRO A 27 -2.26 8.55 -1.55
N VAL A 28 -3.21 7.86 -2.19
CA VAL A 28 -3.42 6.41 -2.02
C VAL A 28 -3.15 5.65 -3.31
N ILE A 29 -2.39 4.56 -3.21
CA ILE A 29 -2.13 3.62 -4.29
C ILE A 29 -2.84 2.31 -3.96
N VAL A 30 -3.90 2.01 -4.70
CA VAL A 30 -4.78 0.86 -4.46
C VAL A 30 -4.34 -0.33 -5.30
N PHE A 31 -4.22 -1.51 -4.68
CA PHE A 31 -4.03 -2.81 -5.32
C PHE A 31 -5.20 -3.73 -4.96
N THR A 32 -6.02 -4.03 -5.96
CA THR A 32 -7.21 -4.89 -5.89
C THR A 32 -7.37 -5.65 -7.19
N ARG A 33 -7.98 -6.85 -7.16
CA ARG A 33 -8.22 -7.66 -8.36
C ARG A 33 -9.20 -7.01 -9.33
N ASN A 34 -10.29 -6.46 -8.82
CA ASN A 34 -11.30 -5.72 -9.58
C ASN A 34 -11.08 -4.19 -9.45
N GLU A 35 -11.64 -3.45 -10.41
CA GLU A 35 -11.57 -2.00 -10.46
C GLU A 35 -12.34 -1.37 -9.29
N PRO A 36 -11.71 -0.49 -8.48
CA PRO A 36 -12.33 0.05 -7.26
C PRO A 36 -13.42 1.13 -7.45
N GLY A 37 -14.08 1.13 -8.61
CA GLY A 37 -15.07 2.15 -8.98
C GLY A 37 -14.45 3.54 -9.05
N ALA A 38 -15.27 4.57 -8.83
CA ALA A 38 -14.78 5.94 -8.76
C ALA A 38 -13.80 6.11 -7.59
N LEU A 39 -12.61 6.64 -7.88
CA LEU A 39 -11.58 6.95 -6.90
C LEU A 39 -11.44 8.47 -6.76
N PRO A 40 -11.09 8.98 -5.57
CA PRO A 40 -10.73 10.38 -5.38
C PRO A 40 -9.57 10.80 -6.29
N PRO A 41 -9.42 12.10 -6.65
CA PRO A 41 -8.41 12.56 -7.62
C PRO A 41 -6.95 12.26 -7.23
N HIS A 42 -6.67 12.16 -5.93
CA HIS A 42 -5.35 11.89 -5.37
C HIS A 42 -5.10 10.38 -5.14
N TRP A 43 -6.05 9.53 -5.56
CA TRP A 43 -5.93 8.08 -5.48
C TRP A 43 -5.67 7.52 -6.87
N ARG A 44 -4.94 6.40 -6.93
CA ARG A 44 -4.75 5.66 -8.17
C ARG A 44 -4.86 4.17 -7.95
N TRP A 45 -5.51 3.49 -8.89
CA TRP A 45 -5.51 2.04 -8.95
C TRP A 45 -4.30 1.56 -9.76
N ALA A 46 -3.39 0.84 -9.10
CA ALA A 46 -2.16 0.34 -9.71
C ALA A 46 -2.38 -0.91 -10.59
N ARG A 47 -3.58 -1.51 -10.53
CA ARG A 47 -3.99 -2.73 -11.23
C ARG A 47 -3.13 -3.96 -10.85
N GLY A 48 -3.66 -5.15 -11.10
CA GLY A 48 -2.93 -6.40 -10.87
C GLY A 48 -3.36 -7.16 -9.62
N VAL A 49 -3.04 -8.46 -9.62
CA VAL A 49 -3.54 -9.45 -8.65
C VAL A 49 -2.72 -9.53 -7.35
N ARG A 50 -1.45 -9.08 -7.36
CA ARG A 50 -0.56 -9.14 -6.18
C ARG A 50 0.51 -8.06 -6.28
N LEU A 51 0.77 -7.39 -5.16
CA LEU A 51 1.90 -6.49 -4.99
C LEU A 51 3.11 -7.30 -4.54
N ASP A 52 4.23 -7.17 -5.24
CA ASP A 52 5.54 -7.73 -4.89
C ASP A 52 6.58 -6.60 -4.71
N ALA A 53 7.81 -6.96 -4.32
CA ALA A 53 8.90 -5.99 -4.13
C ALA A 53 9.15 -5.08 -5.36
N ALA A 54 9.20 -5.66 -6.56
CA ALA A 54 9.44 -4.90 -7.79
C ALA A 54 8.25 -3.98 -8.12
N GLY A 55 7.03 -4.44 -7.85
CA GLY A 55 5.81 -3.65 -7.92
C GLY A 55 5.86 -2.45 -6.98
N LEU A 56 6.28 -2.67 -5.74
CA LEU A 56 6.39 -1.60 -4.73
C LEU A 56 7.37 -0.52 -5.16
N GLU A 57 8.56 -0.88 -5.63
CA GLU A 57 9.57 0.07 -6.13
C GLU A 57 9.08 0.86 -7.34
N ARG A 58 8.28 0.24 -8.22
CA ARG A 58 7.70 0.93 -9.37
C ARG A 58 6.67 1.98 -8.95
N VAL A 59 5.89 1.69 -7.91
CA VAL A 59 4.82 2.60 -7.48
C VAL A 59 5.27 3.63 -6.44
N VAL A 60 6.38 3.38 -5.75
CA VAL A 60 7.05 4.30 -4.82
C VAL A 60 8.54 4.38 -5.21
N PRO A 61 8.91 5.14 -6.25
CA PRO A 61 10.27 5.14 -6.80
C PRO A 61 11.32 5.76 -5.85
N ASP A 62 10.88 6.58 -4.90
CA ASP A 62 11.69 7.23 -3.86
C ASP A 62 11.65 6.49 -2.51
N LEU A 63 11.30 5.19 -2.52
CA LEU A 63 11.19 4.36 -1.31
C LEU A 63 12.43 4.44 -0.41
N ALA A 64 13.63 4.51 -1.00
CA ALA A 64 14.88 4.55 -0.26
C ALA A 64 15.05 5.81 0.62
N GLU A 65 14.33 6.88 0.30
CA GLU A 65 14.37 8.14 1.04
C GLU A 65 13.30 8.20 2.15
N ARG A 66 12.38 7.21 2.17
CA ARG A 66 11.17 7.21 3.01
C ARG A 66 11.33 6.36 4.26
N HIS A 67 10.58 6.73 5.30
CA HIS A 67 10.33 5.88 6.45
C HIS A 67 9.11 5.01 6.17
N ALA A 68 9.29 3.69 6.10
CA ALA A 68 8.24 2.74 5.80
C ALA A 68 7.56 2.23 7.06
N TYR A 69 6.23 2.21 7.05
CA TYR A 69 5.39 1.53 8.03
C TYR A 69 4.58 0.49 7.28
N ILE A 70 4.65 -0.77 7.72
CA ILE A 70 3.93 -1.86 7.08
C ILE A 70 3.11 -2.64 8.09
N SER A 71 1.87 -2.94 7.71
CA SER A 71 0.99 -3.87 8.42
C SER A 71 0.28 -4.75 7.40
N GLY A 72 0.05 -6.01 7.74
CA GLY A 72 -0.65 -6.96 6.90
C GLY A 72 -0.25 -8.42 7.14
N PRO A 73 -0.78 -9.34 6.33
CA PRO A 73 -0.50 -10.76 6.45
C PRO A 73 1.00 -11.07 6.32
N PRO A 74 1.57 -12.02 7.10
CA PRO A 74 2.99 -12.35 7.04
C PRO A 74 3.52 -12.67 5.64
N GLY A 75 2.70 -13.33 4.80
CA GLY A 75 3.06 -13.64 3.42
C GLY A 75 3.23 -12.40 2.54
N LEU A 76 2.37 -11.38 2.70
CA LEU A 76 2.53 -10.11 1.99
C LEU A 76 3.79 -9.38 2.48
N ILE A 77 4.00 -9.31 3.79
CA ILE A 77 5.18 -8.66 4.36
C ILE A 77 6.47 -9.32 3.83
N ALA A 78 6.50 -10.65 3.77
CA ALA A 78 7.63 -11.40 3.24
C ALA A 78 7.89 -11.10 1.75
N ASP A 79 6.84 -10.99 0.92
CA ASP A 79 6.98 -10.63 -0.50
C ASP A 79 7.53 -9.21 -0.71
N LEU A 80 7.23 -8.29 0.21
CA LEU A 80 7.63 -6.88 0.13
C LEU A 80 8.96 -6.58 0.81
N ALA A 81 9.44 -7.47 1.69
CA ALA A 81 10.65 -7.28 2.48
C ALA A 81 11.87 -6.84 1.63
N PRO A 82 12.18 -7.44 0.46
CA PRO A 82 13.35 -7.03 -0.33
C PRO A 82 13.32 -5.57 -0.79
N ALA A 83 12.14 -5.00 -1.03
CA ALA A 83 12.00 -3.58 -1.37
C ALA A 83 12.03 -2.70 -0.10
N LEU A 84 11.36 -3.13 0.97
CA LEU A 84 11.27 -2.38 2.22
C LEU A 84 12.60 -2.26 2.94
N GLU A 85 13.51 -3.23 2.78
CA GLU A 85 14.89 -3.17 3.28
C GLU A 85 15.69 -1.99 2.70
N LYS A 86 15.27 -1.45 1.54
CA LYS A 86 15.90 -0.28 0.93
C LYS A 86 15.45 1.03 1.58
N ALA A 87 14.33 1.03 2.31
CA ALA A 87 13.78 2.22 2.94
C ALA A 87 14.72 2.77 4.03
N ARG A 88 14.61 4.06 4.32
CA ARG A 88 15.44 4.71 5.35
C ARG A 88 15.25 4.11 6.73
N SER A 89 14.04 3.67 7.04
CA SER A 89 13.74 2.81 8.17
C SER A 89 12.47 2.02 7.89
N ILE A 90 12.32 0.87 8.53
CA ILE A 90 11.10 0.08 8.49
C ILE A 90 10.54 -0.08 9.90
N THR A 91 9.23 0.10 10.05
CA THR A 91 8.48 -0.32 11.23
C THR A 91 7.41 -1.30 10.77
N THR A 92 7.53 -2.54 11.23
CA THR A 92 6.60 -3.61 10.90
C THR A 92 5.65 -3.82 12.06
N ASP A 93 4.37 -3.63 11.80
CA ASP A 93 3.29 -4.02 12.69
C ASP A 93 2.62 -5.27 12.10
N ALA A 94 3.26 -6.41 12.32
CA ALA A 94 2.78 -7.70 11.83
C ALA A 94 1.52 -8.10 12.60
N PHE A 95 0.36 -7.88 12.00
CA PHE A 95 -0.90 -8.44 12.49
C PHE A 95 -1.00 -9.90 12.07
N SER A 96 -1.11 -10.81 13.05
CA SER A 96 -1.27 -12.26 12.83
C SER A 96 -2.68 -12.67 12.37
N GLY A 97 -3.62 -11.73 12.24
CA GLY A 97 -5.05 -12.02 12.14
C GLY A 97 -5.65 -12.49 13.47
N TYR A 98 -6.99 -12.39 13.57
CA TYR A 98 -7.82 -13.00 14.62
C TYR A 98 -8.36 -14.34 14.14
#